data_AF-F2ULK2-F1
#
_entry.id   AF-F2ULK2-F1
#
_cell.length_a   1.000
_cell.length_b   1.000
_cell.length_c   1.000
_cell.angle_alpha   90.00
_cell.angle_beta   90.00
_cell.angle_gamma   90.00
#
_symmetry.space_group_name_H-M   'P 1'
#
loop_
_entity.id
_entity.type
_entity.pdbx_description
1 polymer ?
#
loop_
_entity_poly.entity_id
_entity_poly.type
_entity_poly.pdbx_seq_one_letter_code
_entity_poly.pdbx_strand_id
1 'polypeptide(L)'
;MATPRQQERWERAPFSLLDYVHYAYFGLHIPISLLMDFQAIVPLKYFPSFAQRLGTYYNNEYKDPLMAADPKPTWFKSFIWCEAGLQLPFFGLALYAMHTGGSWIRIPGIIYGTHVATTVVAVLAEVLCGEYGLSWKDKAWLASVYLPWLVIPLTYVWKLAFDPHPYRKLKQD
;
A
#
# COMPACT_ATOMS: atom_id res chain seq x y z
N MET A 1 -42.53 -27.34 -6.83
CA MET A 1 -41.24 -27.24 -7.54
C MET A 1 -40.40 -26.19 -6.81
N ALA A 2 -39.48 -26.62 -5.96
CA ALA A 2 -38.55 -25.71 -5.28
C ALA A 2 -37.48 -25.28 -6.29
N THR A 3 -37.20 -23.98 -6.40
CA THR A 3 -36.12 -23.44 -7.21
C THR A 3 -34.78 -23.96 -6.65
N PRO A 4 -33.92 -24.61 -7.44
CA PRO A 4 -32.64 -25.16 -6.98
C PRO A 4 -31.57 -24.08 -6.89
N ARG A 5 -31.88 -22.98 -6.19
CA ARG A 5 -30.85 -22.12 -5.58
C ARG A 5 -30.93 -22.43 -4.09
N GLN A 6 -30.51 -23.63 -3.70
CA GLN A 6 -30.16 -23.88 -2.31
C GLN A 6 -29.28 -22.71 -1.88
N GLN A 7 -29.69 -21.99 -0.83
CA GLN A 7 -28.98 -20.82 -0.34
C GLN A 7 -27.55 -21.23 -0.02
N GLU A 8 -26.63 -21.00 -0.96
CA GLU A 8 -25.20 -21.14 -0.70
C GLU A 8 -24.88 -20.24 0.48
N ARG A 9 -24.72 -20.88 1.64
CA ARG A 9 -24.46 -20.19 2.88
C ARG A 9 -22.97 -19.93 2.91
N TRP A 10 -22.58 -18.72 2.54
CA TRP A 10 -21.18 -18.30 2.57
C TRP A 10 -20.79 -17.88 3.98
N GLU A 11 -19.60 -18.28 4.40
CA GLU A 11 -18.98 -17.79 5.64
C GLU A 11 -17.59 -17.23 5.37
N ARG A 12 -17.10 -16.40 6.29
CA ARG A 12 -15.74 -15.86 6.23
C ARG A 12 -14.74 -17.02 6.23
N ALA A 13 -13.80 -16.99 5.28
CA ALA A 13 -12.70 -17.94 5.28
C ALA A 13 -11.70 -17.60 6.41
N PRO A 14 -11.05 -18.61 7.02
CA PRO A 14 -9.90 -18.35 7.88
C PRO A 14 -8.79 -17.68 7.06
N PHE A 15 -8.01 -16.80 7.70
CA PHE A 15 -6.91 -16.13 7.02
C PHE A 15 -5.77 -17.09 6.70
N SER A 16 -5.31 -17.06 5.45
CA SER A 16 -4.02 -17.61 5.07
C SER A 16 -2.88 -16.72 5.57
N LEU A 17 -1.64 -17.22 5.54
CA LEU A 17 -0.45 -16.41 5.83
C LEU A 17 -0.41 -15.14 4.96
N LEU A 18 -0.72 -15.28 3.67
CA LEU A 18 -0.74 -14.15 2.73
C LEU A 18 -1.80 -13.11 3.13
N ASP A 19 -2.97 -13.55 3.63
CA ASP A 19 -3.99 -12.62 4.12
C ASP A 19 -3.52 -11.84 5.34
N TYR A 20 -2.78 -12.47 6.26
CA TYR A 20 -2.19 -11.75 7.39
C TYR A 20 -1.17 -10.72 6.92
N VAL A 21 -0.35 -11.03 5.91
CA VAL A 21 0.60 -10.08 5.32
C VAL A 21 -0.14 -8.89 4.70
N HIS A 22 -1.18 -9.13 3.90
CA HIS A 22 -1.98 -8.05 3.31
C HIS A 22 -2.70 -7.23 4.37
N TYR A 23 -3.26 -7.87 5.39
CA TYR A 23 -3.97 -7.19 6.48
C TYR A 23 -3.02 -6.30 7.29
N ALA A 24 -1.84 -6.81 7.63
CA ALA A 24 -0.81 -6.04 8.31
C ALA A 24 -0.31 -4.89 7.43
N TYR A 25 -0.09 -5.14 6.13
CA TYR A 25 0.28 -4.12 5.16
C TYR A 25 -0.70 -2.95 5.16
N PHE A 26 -2.00 -3.20 4.94
CA PHE A 26 -3.00 -2.12 4.95
C PHE A 26 -3.11 -1.42 6.30
N GLY A 27 -3.05 -2.16 7.40
CA GLY A 27 -3.12 -1.62 8.76
C GLY A 27 -1.94 -0.71 9.11
N LEU A 28 -0.71 -1.12 8.74
CA LEU A 28 0.51 -0.34 8.98
C LEU A 28 0.64 0.83 8.01
N HIS A 29 0.10 0.72 6.79
CA HIS A 29 0.20 1.78 5.79
C HIS A 29 -0.57 3.03 6.24
N ILE A 30 -1.73 2.88 6.91
CA ILE A 30 -2.51 4.02 7.41
C ILE A 30 -1.69 5.00 8.27
N PRO A 31 -1.05 4.59 9.39
CA PRO A 31 -0.23 5.50 10.18
C PRO A 31 1.03 5.94 9.43
N ILE A 32 1.60 5.11 8.54
CA ILE A 32 2.77 5.49 7.73
C ILE A 32 2.40 6.64 6.79
N SER A 33 1.30 6.53 6.03
CA SER A 33 0.80 7.59 5.16
C SER A 33 0.55 8.89 5.93
N LEU A 34 -0.18 8.78 7.04
CA LEU A 34 -0.57 9.93 7.86
C LEU A 34 0.59 10.62 8.55
N LEU A 35 1.64 9.88 8.94
CA LEU A 35 2.73 10.40 9.75
C LEU A 35 4.03 10.60 8.97
N MET A 36 4.22 9.93 7.83
CA MET A 36 5.43 9.98 7.02
C MET A 36 5.15 10.56 5.64
N ASP A 37 4.32 9.91 4.84
CA ASP A 37 4.18 10.26 3.41
C ASP A 37 3.54 11.64 3.22
N PHE A 38 2.53 11.97 4.03
CA PHE A 38 1.85 13.27 3.92
C PHE A 38 2.75 14.46 4.29
N GLN A 39 3.89 14.25 4.95
CA GLN A 39 4.90 15.29 5.13
C GLN A 39 5.44 15.81 3.78
N ALA A 40 5.24 15.07 2.69
CA ALA A 40 5.59 15.51 1.35
C ALA A 40 4.66 16.58 0.76
N ILE A 41 3.42 16.68 1.22
CA ILE A 41 2.40 17.59 0.68
C ILE A 41 1.81 18.55 1.71
N VAL A 42 1.99 18.27 3.00
CA VAL A 42 1.52 19.11 4.12
C VAL A 42 2.73 19.71 4.86
N PRO A 43 2.71 21.01 5.22
CA PRO A 43 3.80 21.61 5.99
C PRO A 43 4.09 20.90 7.31
N LEU A 44 5.37 20.69 7.64
CA LEU A 44 5.83 19.95 8.82
C LEU A 44 5.26 20.46 10.16
N LYS A 45 4.91 21.76 10.25
CA LYS A 45 4.32 22.37 11.45
C LYS A 45 2.99 21.73 11.89
N TYR A 46 2.29 21.04 10.99
CA TYR A 46 1.03 20.34 11.30
C TYR A 46 1.24 18.91 11.83
N PHE A 47 2.47 18.40 11.81
CA PHE A 47 2.79 17.06 12.28
C PHE A 47 3.29 17.09 13.73
N PRO A 48 2.98 16.05 14.53
CA PRO A 48 3.54 15.93 15.87
C PRO A 48 5.07 15.82 15.82
N SER A 49 5.74 16.28 16.87
CA SER A 49 7.21 16.36 16.89
C SER A 49 7.91 15.01 16.66
N PHE A 50 7.30 13.91 17.09
CA PHE A 50 7.85 12.57 16.85
C PHE A 50 7.82 12.19 15.37
N ALA A 51 6.79 12.58 14.61
CA ALA A 51 6.68 12.31 13.18
C ALA A 51 7.70 13.13 12.38
N GLN A 52 7.91 14.39 12.76
CA GLN A 52 8.97 15.22 12.19
C GLN A 52 10.35 14.59 12.42
N ARG A 53 10.63 14.13 13.66
CA ARG A 53 11.88 13.42 13.98
C ARG A 53 12.04 12.12 13.20
N LEU A 54 10.95 11.39 12.98
CA LEU A 54 10.95 10.18 12.16
C LEU A 54 11.34 10.51 10.71
N GLY A 55 10.78 11.58 10.14
CA GLY A 55 11.13 12.04 8.80
C GLY A 55 12.59 12.44 8.67
N THR A 56 13.12 13.18 9.65
CA THR A 56 14.55 13.55 9.71
C THR A 56 15.44 12.31 9.85
N TYR A 57 15.09 11.37 10.73
CA TYR A 57 15.82 10.11 10.89
C TYR A 57 15.84 9.31 9.59
N TYR A 58 14.68 9.16 8.95
CA TYR A 58 14.53 8.46 7.68
C TYR A 58 15.42 9.06 6.59
N ASN A 59 15.38 10.39 6.41
CA ASN A 59 16.20 11.06 5.39
C ASN A 59 17.70 10.93 5.69
N ASN A 60 18.12 10.96 6.95
CA ASN A 60 19.52 10.78 7.32
C ASN A 60 20.00 9.34 7.08
N GLU A 61 19.16 8.35 7.38
CA GLU A 61 19.49 6.93 7.25
C GLU A 61 19.50 6.47 5.79
N TYR A 62 18.48 6.85 5.02
CA TYR A 62 18.25 6.32 3.68
C TYR A 62 18.62 7.29 2.55
N LYS A 63 18.89 8.57 2.88
CA LYS A 63 19.26 9.62 1.91
C LYS A 63 18.28 9.73 0.76
N ASP A 64 16.98 9.60 1.07
CA ASP A 64 15.91 9.59 0.09
C ASP A 64 15.79 10.97 -0.58
N PRO A 65 16.12 11.08 -1.88
CA PRO A 65 16.11 12.38 -2.56
C PRO A 65 14.68 12.91 -2.76
N LEU A 66 13.67 12.05 -2.84
CA LEU A 66 12.28 12.45 -3.03
C LEU A 66 11.68 13.04 -1.76
N MET A 67 12.05 12.46 -0.61
CA MET A 67 11.60 12.92 0.70
C MET A 67 12.44 14.08 1.24
N ALA A 68 13.73 14.14 0.91
CA ALA A 68 14.64 15.21 1.34
C ALA A 68 14.57 16.47 0.47
N ALA A 69 14.13 16.38 -0.79
CA ALA A 69 14.04 17.55 -1.67
C ALA A 69 13.12 18.64 -1.11
N ASP A 70 13.55 19.89 -1.26
CA ASP A 70 12.75 21.08 -1.00
C ASP A 70 13.00 22.14 -2.09
N PRO A 71 12.02 22.44 -2.97
CA PRO A 71 10.69 21.83 -3.02
C PRO A 71 10.72 20.39 -3.57
N LYS A 72 9.79 19.55 -3.12
CA LYS A 72 9.62 18.18 -3.64
C LYS A 72 9.15 18.17 -5.10
N PRO A 73 9.59 17.19 -5.92
CA PRO A 73 9.16 17.07 -7.32
C PRO A 73 7.64 17.01 -7.45
N THR A 74 7.10 17.76 -8.42
CA THR A 74 5.64 17.86 -8.63
C THR A 74 5.00 16.50 -8.92
N TRP A 75 5.65 15.67 -9.74
CA TRP A 75 5.15 14.33 -10.05
C TRP A 75 5.09 13.45 -8.79
N PHE A 76 6.08 13.55 -7.89
CA PHE A 76 6.11 12.77 -6.66
C PHE A 76 4.96 13.20 -5.72
N LYS A 77 4.79 14.51 -5.53
CA LYS A 77 3.64 15.05 -4.79
C LYS A 77 2.30 14.62 -5.36
N SER A 78 2.19 14.45 -6.68
CA SER A 78 0.95 13.98 -7.31
C SER A 78 0.60 12.55 -6.88
N PHE A 79 1.60 11.66 -6.71
CA PHE A 79 1.37 10.32 -6.18
C PHE A 79 0.92 10.35 -4.72
N ILE A 80 1.51 11.23 -3.89
CA ILE A 80 1.08 11.38 -2.49
C ILE A 80 -0.35 11.95 -2.39
N TRP A 81 -0.75 12.84 -3.32
CA TRP A 81 -2.14 13.28 -3.42
C TRP A 81 -3.09 12.15 -3.84
N CYS A 82 -2.69 11.30 -4.79
CA CYS A 82 -3.45 10.09 -5.13
C CYS A 82 -3.55 9.15 -3.93
N GLU A 83 -2.48 9.02 -3.15
CA GLU A 83 -2.49 8.23 -1.93
C GLU A 83 -3.50 8.78 -0.92
N ALA A 84 -3.47 10.08 -0.66
CA ALA A 84 -4.40 10.72 0.27
C ALA A 84 -5.87 10.59 -0.16
N GLY A 85 -6.16 10.77 -1.45
CA GLY A 85 -7.53 10.77 -1.97
C GLY A 85 -8.10 9.39 -2.29
N LEU A 86 -7.26 8.43 -2.69
CA LEU A 86 -7.71 7.14 -3.21
C LEU A 86 -7.22 5.96 -2.36
N GLN A 87 -5.92 5.94 -2.03
CA GLN A 87 -5.31 4.78 -1.37
C GLN A 87 -5.67 4.72 0.12
N LEU A 88 -5.55 5.84 0.84
CA LEU A 88 -5.83 5.89 2.28
C LEU A 88 -7.29 5.47 2.61
N PRO A 89 -8.34 5.98 1.91
CA PRO A 89 -9.69 5.45 2.08
C PRO A 89 -9.80 3.96 1.73
N PHE A 90 -9.11 3.53 0.67
CA PHE A 90 -9.10 2.13 0.25
C PHE A 90 -8.49 1.20 1.31
N PHE A 91 -7.46 1.62 2.06
CA PHE A 91 -6.87 0.78 3.11
C PHE A 91 -7.93 0.36 4.15
N GLY A 92 -8.79 1.30 4.58
CA GLY A 92 -9.88 1.00 5.49
C GLY A 92 -10.92 0.05 4.88
N LEU A 93 -11.27 0.26 3.61
CA LEU A 93 -12.18 -0.62 2.87
C LEU A 93 -11.63 -2.04 2.71
N ALA A 94 -10.33 -2.17 2.42
CA ALA A 94 -9.65 -3.45 2.30
C ALA A 94 -9.66 -4.20 3.65
N LEU A 95 -9.28 -3.55 4.75
CA LEU A 95 -9.33 -4.12 6.09
C LEU A 95 -10.75 -4.60 6.44
N TYR A 96 -11.75 -3.77 6.18
CA TYR A 96 -13.16 -4.11 6.42
C TYR A 96 -13.61 -5.32 5.58
N ALA A 97 -13.32 -5.33 4.28
CA ALA A 97 -13.69 -6.44 3.39
C ALA A 97 -13.01 -7.74 3.79
N MET A 98 -11.72 -7.70 4.14
CA MET A 98 -10.99 -8.87 4.63
C MET A 98 -11.57 -9.37 5.96
N HIS A 99 -11.92 -8.45 6.87
CA HIS A 99 -12.49 -8.82 8.16
C HIS A 99 -13.90 -9.45 8.04
N THR A 100 -14.70 -9.00 7.08
CA THR A 100 -16.09 -9.44 6.87
C THR A 100 -16.26 -10.53 5.82
N GLY A 101 -15.21 -10.91 5.09
CA GLY A 101 -15.30 -11.87 3.99
C GLY A 101 -15.88 -11.30 2.69
N GLY A 102 -15.80 -9.99 2.49
CA GLY A 102 -16.40 -9.27 1.37
C GLY A 102 -15.67 -9.49 0.04
N SER A 103 -16.19 -10.35 -0.85
CA SER A 103 -15.61 -10.57 -2.20
C SER A 103 -15.74 -9.37 -3.13
N TRP A 104 -16.58 -8.38 -2.80
CA TRP A 104 -16.75 -7.15 -3.59
C TRP A 104 -15.45 -6.35 -3.72
N ILE A 105 -14.50 -6.51 -2.80
CA ILE A 105 -13.20 -5.82 -2.81
C ILE A 105 -12.29 -6.28 -3.95
N ARG A 106 -12.62 -7.39 -4.63
CA ARG A 106 -11.76 -7.99 -5.65
C ARG A 106 -11.36 -7.01 -6.76
N ILE A 107 -12.34 -6.38 -7.42
CA ILE A 107 -12.04 -5.44 -8.52
C ILE A 107 -11.39 -4.14 -8.00
N PRO A 108 -11.94 -3.46 -6.97
CA PRO A 108 -11.26 -2.32 -6.36
C PRO A 108 -9.82 -2.61 -5.91
N GLY A 109 -9.55 -3.80 -5.38
CA GLY A 109 -8.23 -4.21 -4.92
C GLY A 109 -7.24 -4.49 -6.03
N ILE A 110 -7.69 -5.03 -7.16
CA ILE A 110 -6.86 -5.16 -8.37
C ILE A 110 -6.47 -3.78 -8.90
N ILE A 111 -7.43 -2.84 -8.97
CA ILE A 111 -7.20 -1.46 -9.40
C ILE A 111 -6.19 -0.78 -8.47
N TYR A 112 -6.42 -0.85 -7.16
CA TYR A 112 -5.52 -0.32 -6.14
C TYR A 112 -4.11 -0.88 -6.28
N GLY A 113 -3.95 -2.20 -6.27
CA GLY A 113 -2.62 -2.81 -6.25
C GLY A 113 -1.84 -2.56 -7.54
N THR A 114 -2.53 -2.50 -8.68
CA THR A 114 -1.92 -2.14 -9.97
C THR A 114 -1.48 -0.67 -9.99
N HIS A 115 -2.31 0.23 -9.44
CA HIS A 115 -1.96 1.64 -9.30
C HIS A 115 -0.72 1.83 -8.42
N VAL A 116 -0.66 1.20 -7.25
CA VAL A 116 0.51 1.27 -6.36
C VAL A 116 1.76 0.71 -7.04
N ALA A 117 1.66 -0.43 -7.72
CA ALA A 117 2.80 -0.98 -8.45
C ALA A 117 3.31 0.01 -9.51
N THR A 118 2.41 0.69 -10.21
CA THR A 118 2.76 1.70 -11.23
C THR A 118 3.51 2.89 -10.61
N THR A 119 3.03 3.42 -9.48
CA THR A 119 3.69 4.57 -8.82
C THR A 119 5.03 4.19 -8.21
N VAL A 120 5.13 3.02 -7.56
CA VAL A 120 6.37 2.55 -6.92
C VAL A 120 7.43 2.18 -7.95
N VAL A 121 7.06 1.66 -9.13
CA VAL A 121 8.01 1.45 -10.24
C VAL A 121 8.62 2.76 -10.69
N ALA A 122 7.83 3.83 -10.82
CA ALA A 122 8.35 5.15 -11.17
C ALA A 122 9.31 5.69 -10.09
N VAL A 123 8.96 5.53 -8.81
CA VAL A 123 9.83 5.90 -7.67
C VAL A 123 11.13 5.12 -7.67
N LEU A 124 11.08 3.80 -7.86
CA LEU A 124 12.27 2.95 -7.92
C LEU A 124 13.17 3.33 -9.10
N ALA A 125 12.60 3.62 -10.27
CA ALA A 125 13.36 4.07 -11.42
C ALA A 125 14.07 5.40 -11.12
N GLU A 126 13.39 6.35 -10.49
CA GLU A 126 13.99 7.62 -10.10
C GLU A 126 15.14 7.44 -9.10
N VAL A 127 14.94 6.62 -8.06
CA VAL A 127 15.97 6.36 -7.04
C VAL A 127 17.20 5.67 -7.64
N LEU A 128 17.00 4.67 -8.49
CA LEU A 128 18.07 3.84 -9.04
C LEU A 128 18.81 4.54 -10.19
N CYS A 129 18.09 5.23 -11.07
CA CYS A 129 18.63 5.82 -12.28
C CYS A 129 18.88 7.33 -12.17
N GLY A 130 18.28 8.01 -11.19
CA GLY A 130 18.44 9.45 -11.00
C GLY A 130 19.85 9.85 -10.55
N GLU A 131 20.21 11.08 -10.88
CA GLU A 131 21.52 11.69 -10.63
C GLU A 131 21.54 12.48 -9.30
N TYR A 132 21.40 11.75 -8.19
CA TYR A 132 21.33 12.33 -6.84
C TYR A 132 22.65 12.27 -6.05
N GLY A 133 23.76 11.87 -6.69
CA GLY A 133 25.05 11.70 -6.02
C GLY A 133 25.11 10.54 -5.02
N LEU A 134 24.11 9.64 -5.02
CA LEU A 134 24.06 8.47 -4.16
C LEU A 134 25.02 7.37 -4.63
N SER A 135 25.71 6.73 -3.68
CA SER A 135 26.50 5.54 -3.97
C SER A 135 25.59 4.36 -4.36
N TRP A 136 26.13 3.36 -5.06
CA TRP A 136 25.36 2.15 -5.37
C TRP A 136 24.84 1.43 -4.13
N LYS A 137 25.60 1.47 -3.03
CA LYS A 137 25.17 0.92 -1.74
C LYS A 137 23.96 1.69 -1.19
N ASP A 138 24.00 3.02 -1.20
CA ASP A 138 22.86 3.85 -0.75
C ASP A 138 21.63 3.62 -1.63
N LYS A 139 21.80 3.54 -2.96
CA LYS A 139 20.72 3.23 -3.91
C LYS A 139 20.07 1.87 -3.62
N ALA A 140 20.88 0.82 -3.43
CA ALA A 140 20.39 -0.51 -3.12
C ALA A 140 19.68 -0.55 -1.76
N TRP A 141 20.21 0.18 -0.77
CA TRP A 141 19.61 0.29 0.55
C TRP A 141 18.25 0.98 0.51
N LEU A 142 18.15 2.13 -0.14
CA LEU A 142 16.89 2.84 -0.33
C LEU A 142 15.90 2.03 -1.19
N ALA A 143 16.36 1.38 -2.25
CA ALA A 143 15.49 0.50 -3.05
C ALA A 143 14.91 -0.64 -2.22
N SER A 144 15.66 -1.20 -1.25
CA SER A 144 15.15 -2.23 -0.35
C SER A 144 14.01 -1.75 0.55
N VAL A 145 13.95 -0.45 0.86
CA VAL A 145 12.83 0.17 1.58
C VAL A 145 11.60 0.25 0.69
N TYR A 146 11.78 0.55 -0.60
CA TYR A 146 10.67 0.67 -1.56
C TYR A 146 10.11 -0.67 -2.04
N LEU A 147 10.94 -1.71 -2.12
CA LEU A 147 10.56 -3.03 -2.67
C LEU A 147 9.34 -3.69 -1.99
N PRO A 148 9.19 -3.68 -0.65
CA PRO A 148 7.98 -4.20 -0.01
C PRO A 148 6.69 -3.54 -0.51
N TRP A 149 6.73 -2.23 -0.78
CA TRP A 149 5.59 -1.46 -1.30
C TRP A 149 5.26 -1.79 -2.76
N LEU A 150 6.16 -2.49 -3.47
CA LEU A 150 5.88 -3.04 -4.80
C LEU A 150 5.41 -4.50 -4.71
N VAL A 151 6.16 -5.33 -3.99
CA VAL A 151 5.93 -6.78 -3.95
C VAL A 151 4.61 -7.12 -3.29
N ILE A 152 4.28 -6.49 -2.16
CA ILE A 152 3.05 -6.83 -1.42
C ILE A 152 1.80 -6.50 -2.25
N PRO A 153 1.67 -5.31 -2.86
CA PRO A 153 0.55 -5.03 -3.77
C PRO A 153 0.48 -5.97 -4.97
N LEU A 154 1.59 -6.39 -5.55
CA LEU A 154 1.58 -7.37 -6.65
C LEU A 154 1.05 -8.74 -6.20
N THR A 155 1.44 -9.22 -5.01
CA THR A 155 0.87 -10.45 -4.47
C THR A 155 -0.63 -10.30 -4.13
N TYR A 156 -1.06 -9.10 -3.75
CA TYR A 156 -2.47 -8.78 -3.53
C TYR A 156 -3.27 -8.85 -4.83
N VAL A 157 -2.76 -8.20 -5.90
CA VAL A 157 -3.34 -8.29 -7.24
C VAL A 157 -3.40 -9.73 -7.71
N TRP A 158 -2.31 -10.50 -7.56
CA TRP A 158 -2.27 -11.91 -7.93
C TRP A 158 -3.36 -12.71 -7.23
N LYS A 159 -3.46 -12.62 -5.89
CA LYS A 159 -4.51 -13.33 -5.13
C LYS A 159 -5.91 -12.96 -5.64
N LEU A 160 -6.20 -11.67 -5.77
CA LEU A 160 -7.52 -11.21 -6.21
C LEU A 160 -7.82 -11.58 -7.66
N ALA A 161 -6.83 -11.61 -8.54
CA ALA A 161 -7.02 -11.99 -9.94
C ALA A 161 -7.43 -13.47 -10.06
N PHE A 162 -6.80 -14.35 -9.28
CA PHE A 162 -6.99 -15.80 -9.40
C PHE A 162 -8.01 -16.41 -8.42
N ASP A 163 -8.48 -15.66 -7.42
CA ASP A 163 -9.53 -16.11 -6.49
C ASP A 163 -10.78 -15.22 -6.60
N PRO A 164 -11.91 -15.73 -7.13
CA PRO A 164 -13.19 -15.01 -7.17
C PRO A 164 -13.80 -14.74 -5.79
N HIS A 165 -13.45 -15.53 -4.77
CA HIS A 165 -13.98 -15.46 -3.41
C HIS A 165 -12.85 -15.41 -2.36
N PRO A 166 -11.97 -14.38 -2.42
CA PRO A 166 -10.67 -14.37 -1.76
C PRO A 166 -10.70 -14.44 -0.22
N TYR A 167 -11.86 -14.15 0.39
CA TYR A 167 -12.05 -14.05 1.84
C TYR A 167 -13.28 -14.81 2.34
N ARG A 168 -13.93 -15.62 1.50
CA ARG A 168 -15.13 -16.38 1.91
C ARG A 168 -15.12 -17.78 1.31
N LYS A 169 -15.76 -18.72 1.99
CA LYS A 169 -15.91 -20.11 1.56
C LYS A 169 -17.35 -20.58 1.72
N LEU A 170 -17.72 -21.62 0.98
CA LEU A 170 -18.99 -22.30 1.16
C LEU A 170 -19.00 -22.96 2.53
N LYS A 171 -20.07 -22.76 3.30
CA LYS A 171 -20.28 -23.45 4.55
C LYS A 171 -20.63 -24.91 4.25
N GLN A 172 -19.81 -25.82 4.78
CA GLN A 172 -20.10 -27.25 4.77
C GLN A 172 -20.96 -27.53 6.00
N ASP A 173 -22.13 -28.16 5.80
CA ASP A 173 -23.07 -28.52 6.85
C ASP A 173 -22.64 -29.80 7.60
#